data_AF-A0A443SWS8-F1
#
_entry.id   AF-A0A443SWS8-F1
#
_cell.length_a   1.000
_cell.length_b   1.000
_cell.length_c   1.000
_cell.angle_alpha   90.00
_cell.angle_beta   90.00
_cell.angle_gamma   90.00
#
_symmetry.space_group_name_H-M   'P 1'
#
loop_
_entity.id
_entity.type
_entity.pdbx_description
1 polymer ?
#
loop_
_entity_poly.entity_id
_entity_poly.type
_entity_poly.pdbx_seq_one_letter_code
_entity_poly.pdbx_strand_id
1 'polypeptide(L)' 'MASLFGIPLKKSYDVDLVKPLKNMISSFYSSSDDPLDLNDAIEHLNKSRSNCVSRSLDPKHESSLELLEK' A
#
# COMPACT_ATOMS: atom_id res chain seq x y z
N MET A 1 -3.57 37.41 9.76
CA MET A 1 -2.48 36.53 9.30
C MET A 1 -2.76 35.13 9.81
N ALA A 2 -3.26 34.24 8.97
CA ALA A 2 -3.57 32.87 9.38
C ALA A 2 -2.30 32.01 9.24
N SER A 3 -1.67 31.66 10.36
CA SER A 3 -0.57 30.70 10.39
C SER A 3 -1.16 29.30 10.63
N LEU A 4 -1.47 28.57 9.56
CA LEU A 4 -1.81 27.16 9.66
C LEU A 4 -0.52 26.35 9.80
N PHE A 5 -0.45 25.48 10.79
CA PHE A 5 0.64 24.53 10.94
C PHE A 5 0.35 23.29 10.09
N GLY A 6 1.22 23.01 9.11
CA GLY A 6 1.21 21.77 8.34
C GLY A 6 2.29 20.82 8.85
N ILE A 7 1.98 19.53 8.93
CA ILE A 7 2.95 18.48 9.27
C ILE A 7 3.51 17.89 7.97
N PRO A 8 4.85 17.78 7.80
CA PRO A 8 5.43 17.16 6.62
C PRO A 8 5.15 15.64 6.58
N LEU A 9 4.96 15.12 5.37
CA LEU A 9 4.78 13.68 5.14
C LEU A 9 6.07 12.91 5.46
N LYS A 10 5.91 11.71 6.03
CA LYS A 10 7.04 10.80 6.27
C LYS A 10 7.53 10.21 4.95
N LYS A 11 8.85 10.16 4.79
CA LYS A 11 9.48 9.47 3.65
C LYS A 11 9.57 7.97 3.95
N SER A 12 9.26 7.14 2.96
CA SER A 12 9.46 5.68 3.02
C SER A 12 10.36 5.23 1.88
N TYR A 13 11.03 4.10 2.08
CA TYR A 13 11.72 3.36 1.03
C TYR A 13 10.74 2.42 0.32
N ASP A 14 11.09 2.03 -0.91
CA ASP A 14 10.37 1.00 -1.65
C ASP A 14 10.55 -0.37 -0.99
N VAL A 15 9.44 -1.10 -0.89
CA VAL A 15 9.36 -2.41 -0.26
C VAL A 15 8.57 -3.33 -1.16
N ASP A 16 9.08 -4.54 -1.38
CA ASP A 16 8.34 -5.61 -2.02
C ASP A 16 7.48 -6.35 -0.97
N LEU A 17 6.18 -6.13 -1.02
CA LEU A 17 5.21 -6.84 -0.18
C LEU A 17 4.78 -8.19 -0.75
N VAL A 18 5.05 -8.46 -2.03
CA VAL A 18 4.48 -9.60 -2.74
C VAL A 18 5.02 -10.91 -2.18
N LYS A 19 6.34 -11.03 -2.11
CA LYS A 19 7.02 -12.24 -1.61
C LYS A 19 6.62 -12.64 -0.18
N PRO A 20 6.70 -11.74 0.83
CA PRO A 20 6.34 -12.13 2.20
C PRO A 20 4.86 -12.48 2.36
N LEU A 21 3.95 -11.78 1.66
CA LEU A 21 2.51 -12.06 1.74
C LEU A 21 2.13 -13.39 1.08
N LYS A 22 2.69 -13.69 -0.11
CA LYS A 22 2.49 -14.99 -0.77
C LYS A 22 2.97 -16.14 0.11
N ASN A 23 4.16 -16.00 0.70
CA ASN A 23 4.69 -17.00 1.62
C ASN A 23 3.79 -17.19 2.84
N MET A 24 3.32 -16.11 3.45
CA MET A 24 2.40 -16.17 4.59
C MET A 24 1.10 -16.89 4.23
N ILE A 25 0.43 -16.49 3.14
CA ILE A 25 -0.84 -17.07 2.72
C ILE A 25 -0.67 -18.55 2.38
N SER A 26 0.39 -18.92 1.65
CA SER A 26 0.69 -20.33 1.40
C SER A 26 0.85 -21.10 2.73
N SER A 27 1.57 -20.55 3.71
CA SER A 27 1.77 -21.22 5.00
C SER A 27 0.47 -21.52 5.76
N PHE A 28 -0.59 -20.73 5.58
CA PHE A 28 -1.86 -20.90 6.28
C PHE A 28 -2.92 -21.68 5.46
N TYR A 29 -2.87 -21.59 4.13
CA TYR A 29 -3.92 -22.10 3.25
C TYR A 29 -3.46 -23.21 2.30
N SER A 30 -2.20 -23.68 2.37
CA SER A 30 -1.69 -24.77 1.51
C SER A 30 -2.42 -26.11 1.69
N SER A 31 -3.15 -26.30 2.79
CA SER A 31 -3.88 -27.54 3.10
C SER A 31 -5.38 -27.45 2.82
N SER A 32 -5.85 -26.34 2.25
CA SER A 32 -7.26 -26.17 1.90
C SER A 32 -7.57 -26.90 0.59
N ASP A 33 -8.71 -27.62 0.55
CA ASP A 33 -9.22 -28.29 -0.67
C ASP A 33 -9.51 -27.31 -1.82
N ASP A 34 -9.68 -26.02 -1.52
CA ASP A 34 -9.86 -24.94 -2.49
C ASP A 34 -8.92 -23.76 -2.14
N PRO A 35 -7.68 -23.73 -2.66
CA PRO A 35 -6.73 -22.67 -2.39
C PRO A 35 -7.21 -21.35 -2.97
N LEU A 36 -7.51 -20.38 -2.12
CA LEU A 36 -7.94 -19.06 -2.55
C LEU A 36 -6.77 -18.33 -3.25
N ASP A 37 -6.90 -18.07 -4.55
CA ASP A 37 -5.90 -17.31 -5.30
C ASP A 37 -6.02 -15.81 -4.98
N LEU A 38 -5.07 -15.33 -4.19
CA LEU A 38 -4.97 -13.93 -3.79
C LEU A 38 -3.81 -13.20 -4.49
N ASN A 39 -3.18 -13.80 -5.50
CA ASN A 39 -2.02 -13.21 -6.15
C ASN A 39 -2.32 -11.81 -6.72
N ASP A 40 -3.47 -11.65 -7.37
CA ASP A 40 -3.90 -10.36 -7.95
C ASP A 40 -4.13 -9.30 -6.87
N ALA A 41 -4.76 -9.67 -5.76
CA ALA A 41 -5.00 -8.78 -4.63
C ALA A 41 -3.68 -8.32 -3.97
N ILE A 42 -2.72 -9.23 -3.82
CA ILE A 42 -1.39 -8.94 -3.28
C ILE A 42 -0.62 -8.00 -4.20
N GLU A 43 -0.67 -8.22 -5.52
CA GLU A 43 -0.04 -7.33 -6.49
C GLU A 43 -0.69 -5.95 -6.54
N HIS A 44 -2.02 -5.89 -6.45
CA HIS A 44 -2.75 -4.63 -6.35
C HIS A 44 -2.34 -3.85 -5.11
N LEU A 45 -2.23 -4.51 -3.95
CA LEU A 45 -1.77 -3.89 -2.71
C LEU A 45 -0.34 -3.34 -2.82
N ASN A 46 0.57 -4.11 -3.41
CA ASN A 46 1.95 -3.67 -3.60
C ASN A 46 2.03 -2.42 -4.50
N LYS A 47 1.28 -2.41 -5.60
CA LYS A 47 1.17 -1.25 -6.51
C LYS A 47 0.55 -0.05 -5.79
N SER A 48 -0.52 -0.26 -5.02
CA SER A 48 -1.16 0.79 -4.24
C SER A 48 -0.18 1.44 -3.27
N ARG A 49 0.49 0.66 -2.40
CA ARG A 49 1.51 1.18 -1.47
C ARG A 49 2.58 2.01 -2.18
N SER A 50 3.12 1.53 -3.29
CA SER A 50 4.13 2.28 -4.04
C SER A 50 3.59 3.62 -4.55
N ASN A 51 2.32 3.68 -4.97
CA ASN A 51 1.69 4.93 -5.40
C ASN A 51 1.40 5.88 -4.22
N CYS A 52 1.02 5.36 -3.05
CA CYS A 52 0.64 6.18 -1.89
C CYS A 52 1.84 6.68 -1.09
N VAL A 53 2.93 5.91 -0.99
CA VAL A 53 4.00 6.18 -0.01
C VAL A 53 5.36 6.39 -0.66
N SER A 54 5.64 5.73 -1.79
CA SER A 54 6.94 5.83 -2.46
C SER A 54 7.00 6.95 -3.49
N ARG A 55 5.86 7.37 -4.05
CA ARG A 55 5.78 8.55 -4.93
C ARG A 55 5.60 9.82 -4.12
N SER A 56 6.16 10.92 -4.63
CA SER A 56 5.92 12.24 -4.06
C SER A 56 4.46 12.63 -4.32
N LEU A 57 3.63 12.56 -3.28
CA LEU A 57 2.25 13.03 -3.31
C LEU A 57 2.22 14.56 -3.28
N ASP A 58 1.28 15.17 -4.00
CA ASP A 58 1.04 16.60 -3.88
C ASP A 58 0.11 16.84 -2.67
N PRO A 59 0.59 17.47 -1.59
CA PRO A 59 -0.18 17.68 -0.37
C PRO A 59 -1.36 18.66 -0.54
N LYS A 60 -1.50 19.30 -1.71
CA LYS A 60 -2.55 20.30 -1.98
C LYS A 60 -3.71 19.75 -2.80
N HIS A 61 -3.60 18.53 -3.33
CA HIS A 61 -4.64 17.92 -4.17
C HIS A 61 -5.41 16.85 -3.39
N GLU A 62 -6.73 16.99 -3.35
CA GLU A 62 -7.64 16.04 -2.71
C GLU A 62 -7.50 14.62 -3.29
N SER A 63 -7.21 14.48 -4.59
CA SER A 63 -6.96 13.19 -5.21
C SER A 63 -5.76 12.43 -4.63
N SER A 64 -4.75 13.15 -4.11
CA SER A 64 -3.62 12.53 -3.41
C SER A 64 -4.00 12.06 -2.00
N LEU A 65 -4.97 12.74 -1.38
CA LEU A 65 -5.53 12.33 -0.09
C LEU A 65 -6.45 11.11 -0.24
N GLU A 66 -7.30 11.09 -1.25
CA GLU A 66 -8.17 9.93 -1.54
C GLU A 66 -7.34 8.65 -1.77
N LEU A 67 -6.19 8.79 -2.42
CA LEU A 67 -5.27 7.68 -2.67
C LEU A 67 -4.61 7.17 -1.38
N LEU A 68 -4.52 8.01 -0.34
CA LEU A 68 -4.00 7.61 0.98
C LEU A 68 -5.08 7.01 1.89
N GLU A 69 -6.34 7.42 1.70
CA GLU A 69 -7.49 7.01 2.51
C GLU A 69 -8.09 5.67 2.07
N LYS A 70 -8.17 5.43 0.76
CA LYS A 70 -8.81 4.25 0.14
C LYS A 70 -7.79 3.15 -0.14
#